data_AF-A0A7C4ZVY3-F1
#
_entry.id   AF-A0A7C4ZVY3-F1
#
_cell.length_a   1.000
_cell.length_b   1.000
_cell.length_c   1.000
_cell.angle_alpha   90.00
_cell.angle_beta   90.00
_cell.angle_gamma   90.00
#
_symmetry.space_group_name_H-M   'P 1'
#
loop_
_entity.id
_entity.type
_entity.pdbx_description
1 polymer ?
#
loop_
_entity_poly.entity_id
_entity_poly.type
_entity_poly.pdbx_seq_one_letter_code
_entity_poly.pdbx_strand_id
1 'polypeptide(L)'
;MSRTLFSLIGLIILVLALTGCGAASAVAETIQCSGDFEATIYQGPSAGLSLVGPLSLQVDAAGNLTGELTANDGALIEVTGQAIGRSINLVFNLGEDKRIFGVGSLENDIRDCKGLSGGPFTGPEPGDSGDWGYGIGGRS
;
A
#
# COMPACT_ATOMS: atom_id res chain seq x y z
N MET A 1 -60.29 -22.23 26.39
CA MET A 1 -59.44 -21.54 25.40
C MET A 1 -58.45 -20.66 26.16
N SER A 2 -57.45 -21.27 26.78
CA SER A 2 -56.03 -21.37 26.35
C SER A 2 -55.19 -20.12 26.65
N ARG A 3 -54.87 -19.92 27.94
CA ARG A 3 -53.94 -18.88 28.43
C ARG A 3 -52.48 -19.11 27.98
N THR A 4 -52.17 -20.32 27.52
CA THR A 4 -50.87 -20.73 26.97
C THR A 4 -50.62 -20.20 25.55
N LEU A 5 -51.67 -19.83 24.80
CA LEU A 5 -51.53 -19.36 23.42
C LEU A 5 -51.01 -17.92 23.32
N PHE A 6 -51.37 -17.05 24.27
CA PHE A 6 -50.90 -15.65 24.30
C PHE A 6 -49.44 -15.52 24.73
N SER A 7 -48.94 -16.46 25.54
CA SER A 7 -47.55 -16.45 26.03
C SER A 7 -46.53 -16.84 24.94
N LEU A 8 -46.91 -17.74 24.01
CA LEU A 8 -46.05 -18.12 22.88
C LEU A 8 -45.96 -17.02 21.80
N ILE A 9 -47.06 -16.29 21.56
CA ILE A 9 -47.10 -15.23 20.53
C ILE A 9 -46.23 -14.03 20.96
N GLY A 10 -46.23 -13.68 22.25
CA GLY A 10 -45.35 -12.61 22.77
C GLY A 10 -43.86 -12.93 22.68
N LEU A 11 -43.48 -14.21 22.86
CA LEU A 11 -42.08 -14.64 22.78
C LEU A 11 -41.56 -14.67 21.33
N ILE A 12 -42.42 -15.01 20.36
CA ILE A 12 -42.05 -15.05 18.93
C ILE A 12 -41.78 -13.63 18.39
N ILE A 13 -42.54 -12.61 18.82
CA ILE A 13 -42.35 -11.23 18.37
C ILE A 13 -41.03 -10.63 18.91
N LEU A 14 -40.58 -11.03 20.11
CA LEU A 14 -39.33 -10.54 20.68
C LEU A 14 -38.07 -11.12 19.99
N VAL A 15 -38.13 -12.35 19.48
CA VAL A 15 -37.01 -12.99 18.76
C VAL A 15 -36.84 -12.41 17.34
N LEU A 16 -37.91 -11.91 16.72
CA LEU A 16 -37.87 -11.29 15.38
C LEU A 16 -37.27 -9.87 15.36
N ALA A 17 -37.08 -9.21 16.51
CA ALA A 17 -36.50 -7.87 16.60
C ALA A 17 -34.96 -7.87 16.75
N LEU A 18 -34.33 -9.03 16.95
CA LEU A 18 -32.89 -9.16 17.21
C LEU A 18 -32.04 -9.51 15.96
N THR A 19 -32.66 -9.71 14.80
CA THR A 19 -31.97 -10.13 13.55
C THR A 19 -31.54 -8.98 12.63
N GLY A 20 -31.70 -7.73 13.07
CA GLY A 20 -31.41 -6.53 12.27
C GLY A 20 -30.09 -5.83 12.58
N CYS A 21 -29.05 -6.53 13.06
CA CYS A 21 -27.71 -5.92 13.19
C CYS A 21 -26.91 -6.17 11.90
N GLY A 22 -27.33 -5.53 10.81
CA GLY A 22 -26.52 -5.41 9.61
C GLY A 22 -25.47 -4.34 9.86
N ALA A 23 -24.29 -4.73 10.35
CA ALA A 23 -23.13 -3.85 10.30
C ALA A 23 -22.87 -3.52 8.83
N ALA A 24 -23.19 -2.30 8.40
CA ALA A 24 -22.71 -1.78 7.14
C ALA A 24 -21.18 -1.76 7.23
N SER A 25 -20.53 -2.74 6.60
CA SER A 25 -19.08 -2.71 6.40
C SER A 25 -18.78 -1.43 5.62
N ALA A 26 -18.14 -0.46 6.27
CA ALA A 26 -17.57 0.67 5.57
C ALA A 26 -16.57 0.11 4.55
N VAL A 27 -16.82 0.36 3.27
CA VAL A 27 -15.87 0.02 2.21
C VAL A 27 -14.64 0.88 2.49
N ALA A 28 -13.58 0.24 2.96
CA ALA A 28 -12.28 0.85 3.13
C ALA A 28 -11.86 1.49 1.80
N GLU A 29 -11.74 2.82 1.77
CA GLU A 29 -11.38 3.54 0.56
C GLU A 29 -9.90 3.30 0.23
N THR A 30 -9.67 2.73 -0.95
CA THR A 30 -8.34 2.60 -1.57
C THR A 30 -8.03 3.87 -2.36
N ILE A 31 -6.86 4.44 -2.12
CA ILE A 31 -6.35 5.60 -2.86
C ILE A 31 -5.39 5.14 -3.96
N GLN A 32 -5.24 5.97 -5.01
CA GLN A 32 -4.26 5.76 -6.07
C GLN A 32 -3.34 6.97 -6.15
N CYS A 33 -2.04 6.73 -6.03
CA CYS A 33 -1.01 7.75 -6.15
C CYS A 33 -0.10 7.43 -7.34
N SER A 34 0.27 8.43 -8.13
CA SER A 34 1.23 8.26 -9.22
C SER A 34 2.24 9.40 -9.23
N GLY A 35 3.43 9.13 -9.73
CA GLY A 35 4.53 10.10 -9.74
C GLY A 35 5.80 9.56 -10.37
N ASP A 36 6.85 10.36 -10.35
CA ASP A 36 8.17 9.97 -10.84
C ASP A 36 9.00 9.39 -9.69
N PHE A 37 9.58 8.21 -9.92
CA PHE A 37 10.42 7.49 -8.97
C PHE A 37 11.85 7.41 -9.48
N GLU A 38 12.80 7.54 -8.56
CA GLU A 38 14.22 7.29 -8.81
C GLU A 38 14.85 6.56 -7.63
N ALA A 39 15.75 5.62 -7.90
CA ALA A 39 16.58 4.98 -6.89
C ALA A 39 17.91 4.52 -7.50
N THR A 40 18.99 4.59 -6.73
CA THR A 40 20.33 4.20 -7.20
C THR A 40 21.12 3.50 -6.11
N ILE A 41 21.72 2.35 -6.45
CA ILE A 41 22.64 1.62 -5.56
C ILE A 41 24.02 2.25 -5.69
N TYR A 42 24.59 2.69 -4.56
CA TYR A 42 25.92 3.32 -4.52
C TYR A 42 27.01 2.38 -4.01
N GLN A 43 26.66 1.43 -3.16
CA GLN A 43 27.62 0.50 -2.54
C GLN A 43 27.12 -0.92 -2.70
N GLY A 44 28.05 -1.88 -2.86
CA GLY A 44 27.78 -3.31 -3.00
C GLY A 44 28.02 -3.87 -4.40
N PRO A 45 27.84 -5.18 -4.60
CA PRO A 45 28.03 -5.85 -5.90
C PRO A 45 27.23 -5.25 -7.06
N SER A 46 26.08 -4.62 -6.79
CA SER A 46 25.20 -4.04 -7.80
C SER A 46 25.34 -2.52 -7.93
N ALA A 47 26.44 -1.92 -7.47
CA ALA A 47 26.67 -0.47 -7.57
C ALA A 47 26.48 0.04 -9.02
N GLY A 48 25.70 1.10 -9.16
CA GLY A 48 25.32 1.68 -10.45
C GLY A 48 24.01 1.14 -11.04
N LEU A 49 23.38 0.13 -10.42
CA LEU A 49 21.99 -0.22 -10.72
C LEU A 49 21.07 0.92 -10.30
N SER A 50 20.21 1.36 -11.23
CA SER A 50 19.20 2.39 -10.97
C SER A 50 17.83 1.94 -11.43
N LEU A 51 16.82 2.30 -10.64
CA LEU A 51 15.41 2.15 -10.97
C LEU A 51 14.82 3.55 -11.16
N VAL A 52 14.44 3.88 -12.39
CA VAL A 52 13.93 5.22 -12.72
C VAL A 52 12.74 5.08 -13.65
N GLY A 53 11.66 5.80 -13.34
CA GLY A 53 10.48 5.89 -14.18
C GLY A 53 9.20 6.18 -13.40
N PRO A 54 8.04 6.21 -14.08
CA PRO A 54 6.77 6.45 -13.41
C PRO A 54 6.38 5.27 -12.52
N LEU A 55 6.03 5.58 -11.28
CA LEU A 55 5.53 4.64 -10.28
C LEU A 55 4.05 4.92 -10.01
N SER A 56 3.23 3.88 -10.06
CA SER A 56 1.82 3.92 -9.64
C SER A 56 1.63 3.04 -8.41
N LEU A 57 0.96 3.58 -7.39
CA LEU A 57 0.70 2.93 -6.11
C LEU A 57 -0.79 2.93 -5.80
N GLN A 58 -1.26 1.85 -5.18
CA GLN A 58 -2.58 1.73 -4.56
C GLN A 58 -2.38 1.44 -3.09
N VAL A 59 -3.09 2.17 -2.22
CA VAL A 59 -3.01 1.98 -0.78
C VAL A 59 -4.40 1.80 -0.21
N ASP A 60 -4.64 0.69 0.48
CA ASP A 60 -5.93 0.42 1.12
C ASP A 60 -6.03 1.11 2.50
N ALA A 61 -7.19 1.00 3.16
CA ALA A 61 -7.38 1.64 4.46
C ALA A 61 -6.55 1.04 5.61
N ALA A 62 -6.02 -0.18 5.46
CA ALA A 62 -5.09 -0.79 6.41
C ALA A 62 -3.63 -0.38 6.13
N GLY A 63 -3.40 0.36 5.05
CA GLY A 63 -2.08 0.80 4.61
C GLY A 63 -1.34 -0.23 3.77
N ASN A 64 -1.97 -1.32 3.34
CA ASN A 64 -1.32 -2.25 2.41
C ASN A 64 -1.12 -1.55 1.07
N LEU A 65 0.08 -1.67 0.53
CA LEU A 65 0.49 -1.00 -0.68
C LEU A 65 0.80 -2.03 -1.77
N THR A 66 0.24 -1.81 -2.95
CA THR A 66 0.61 -2.48 -4.20
C THR A 66 0.90 -1.44 -5.27
N GLY A 67 1.65 -1.80 -6.29
CA GLY A 67 2.02 -0.86 -7.33
C GLY A 67 2.87 -1.46 -8.42
N GLU A 68 3.22 -0.61 -9.37
CA GLU A 68 4.04 -0.97 -10.53
C GLU A 68 4.91 0.22 -10.90
N LEU A 69 6.21 -0.03 -11.03
CA LEU A 69 7.17 0.89 -11.63
C LEU A 69 7.35 0.49 -13.10
N THR A 70 7.15 1.42 -14.01
CA THR A 70 7.62 1.27 -15.39
C THR A 70 9.03 1.82 -15.47
N ALA A 71 10.03 0.95 -15.52
CA ALA A 71 11.42 1.37 -15.67
C ALA A 71 11.69 1.99 -17.04
N ASN A 72 12.76 2.78 -17.16
CA ASN A 72 13.13 3.47 -18.40
C ASN A 72 13.38 2.53 -19.60
N ASP A 73 13.72 1.26 -19.36
CA ASP A 73 13.87 0.23 -20.40
C ASP A 73 12.53 -0.41 -20.81
N GLY A 74 11.43 0.03 -20.20
CA GLY A 74 10.07 -0.49 -20.41
C GLY A 74 9.72 -1.70 -19.54
N ALA A 75 10.63 -2.17 -18.66
CA ALA A 75 10.32 -3.26 -17.75
C ALA A 75 9.26 -2.83 -16.72
N LEU A 76 8.32 -3.73 -16.44
CA LEU A 76 7.32 -3.55 -15.39
C LEU A 76 7.83 -4.26 -14.13
N ILE A 77 8.03 -3.49 -13.06
CA ILE A 77 8.53 -3.97 -11.78
C ILE A 77 7.39 -3.87 -10.77
N GLU A 78 6.95 -5.03 -10.26
CA GLU A 78 5.93 -5.09 -9.22
C GLU A 78 6.46 -4.49 -7.92
N VAL A 79 5.64 -3.67 -7.28
CA VAL A 79 5.93 -3.02 -6.00
C VAL A 79 4.90 -3.44 -4.98
N THR A 80 5.36 -3.87 -3.81
CA THR A 80 4.49 -4.18 -2.66
C THR A 80 5.01 -3.51 -1.41
N GLY A 81 4.19 -3.36 -0.37
CA GLY A 81 4.67 -2.85 0.90
C GLY A 81 3.58 -2.32 1.81
N GLN A 82 3.91 -1.26 2.54
CA GLN A 82 2.98 -0.62 3.46
C GLN A 82 3.21 0.88 3.49
N ALA A 83 2.13 1.66 3.55
CA ALA A 83 2.18 3.10 3.79
C ALA A 83 1.10 3.52 4.80
N ILE A 84 1.52 4.11 5.93
CA ILE A 84 0.62 4.59 6.98
C ILE A 84 1.07 5.98 7.43
N GLY A 85 0.17 6.95 7.30
CA GLY A 85 0.47 8.35 7.57
C GLY A 85 1.61 8.83 6.68
N ARG A 86 2.76 9.09 7.29
CA ARG A 86 3.96 9.60 6.60
C ARG A 86 5.09 8.58 6.50
N SER A 87 4.86 7.34 6.89
CA SER A 87 5.85 6.26 6.81
C SER A 87 5.53 5.34 5.64
N ILE A 88 6.57 4.88 4.94
CA ILE A 88 6.43 3.98 3.80
C ILE A 88 7.55 2.97 3.75
N ASN A 89 7.18 1.73 3.44
CA ASN A 89 8.09 0.62 3.16
C ASN A 89 7.71 0.06 1.79
N LEU A 90 8.70 -0.20 0.95
CA LEU A 90 8.56 -0.65 -0.42
C LEU A 90 9.40 -1.90 -0.66
N VAL A 91 8.89 -2.81 -1.47
CA VAL A 91 9.58 -4.00 -1.95
C VAL A 91 9.39 -4.06 -3.45
N PHE A 92 10.48 -3.89 -4.20
CA PHE A 92 10.53 -4.01 -5.64
C PHE A 92 10.93 -5.43 -6.02
N ASN A 93 10.13 -6.10 -6.83
CA ASN A 93 10.40 -7.45 -7.33
C ASN A 93 11.08 -7.38 -8.70
N LEU A 94 12.38 -7.64 -8.76
CA LEU A 94 13.17 -7.59 -9.99
C LEU A 94 13.10 -8.92 -10.78
N GLY A 95 12.33 -9.90 -10.32
CA GLY A 95 12.34 -11.27 -10.84
C GLY A 95 13.52 -12.09 -10.32
N GLU A 96 13.59 -13.38 -10.68
CA GLU A 96 14.70 -14.29 -10.34
C GLU A 96 15.09 -14.28 -8.84
N ASP A 97 14.09 -14.15 -7.96
CA ASP A 97 14.25 -14.02 -6.50
C ASP A 97 15.01 -12.77 -6.01
N LYS A 98 15.32 -11.83 -6.90
CA LYS A 98 15.96 -10.55 -6.58
C LYS A 98 14.94 -9.51 -6.14
N ARG A 99 15.22 -8.86 -5.01
CA ARG A 99 14.35 -7.84 -4.42
C ARG A 99 15.15 -6.66 -3.91
N ILE A 100 14.59 -5.46 -4.06
CA ILE A 100 15.10 -4.25 -3.42
C ILE A 100 14.10 -3.82 -2.36
N PHE A 101 14.59 -3.52 -1.16
CA PHE A 101 13.80 -3.12 0.00
C PHE A 101 14.07 -1.66 0.32
N GLY A 102 13.04 -0.82 0.22
CA GLY A 102 13.08 0.59 0.58
C GLY A 102 12.31 0.87 1.86
N VAL A 103 12.84 1.76 2.70
CA VAL A 103 12.09 2.37 3.80
C VAL A 103 12.25 3.87 3.69
N GLY A 104 11.25 4.64 4.10
CA GLY A 104 11.35 6.09 4.00
C GLY A 104 10.20 6.84 4.62
N SER A 105 10.15 8.12 4.27
CA SER A 105 9.16 9.06 4.79
C SER A 105 8.58 9.91 3.69
N LEU A 106 7.33 10.32 3.88
CA LEU A 106 6.63 11.27 3.02
C LEU A 106 6.60 12.66 3.64
N GLU A 107 6.63 13.68 2.79
CA GLU A 107 6.39 15.08 3.17
C GLU A 107 4.96 15.24 3.74
N ASN A 108 3.97 14.68 3.06
CA ASN A 108 2.55 14.74 3.40
C ASN A 108 2.03 13.36 3.79
N ASP A 109 0.81 13.29 4.31
CA ASP A 109 0.12 12.01 4.52
C ASP A 109 -0.04 11.28 3.18
N ILE A 110 0.15 9.95 3.15
CA ILE A 110 -0.01 9.13 1.95
C ILE A 110 -1.38 9.33 1.30
N ARG A 111 -2.43 9.61 2.09
CA ARG A 111 -3.79 9.87 1.60
C ARG A 111 -3.92 11.15 0.79
N ASP A 112 -2.97 12.07 0.89
CA ASP A 112 -2.94 13.30 0.08
C ASP A 112 -2.38 13.08 -1.33
N CYS A 113 -1.70 11.94 -1.59
CA CYS A 113 -1.02 11.62 -2.86
C CYS A 113 -0.25 12.81 -3.47
N LYS A 114 0.54 13.54 -2.67
CA LYS A 114 1.29 14.71 -3.13
C LYS A 114 2.61 14.91 -2.39
N GLY A 115 3.52 15.62 -3.05
CA GLY A 115 4.80 16.05 -2.46
C GLY A 115 5.90 15.02 -2.62
N LEU A 116 6.96 15.17 -1.83
CA LEU A 116 8.15 14.35 -1.94
C LEU A 116 8.15 13.21 -0.92
N SER A 117 8.74 12.09 -1.30
CA SER A 117 9.06 11.01 -0.40
C SER A 117 10.41 10.39 -0.77
N GLY A 118 11.05 9.74 0.19
CA GLY A 118 12.36 9.13 -0.05
C GLY A 118 12.94 8.49 1.20
N GLY A 119 14.07 7.83 1.02
CA GLY A 119 14.79 7.17 2.09
C GLY A 119 15.86 6.22 1.57
N PRO A 120 16.46 5.40 2.46
CA PRO A 120 17.42 4.39 2.05
C PRO A 120 16.74 3.16 1.44
N PHE A 121 17.52 2.41 0.69
CA PHE A 121 17.15 1.06 0.24
C PHE A 121 18.35 0.08 0.26
N THR A 122 18.06 -1.22 0.19
CA THR A 122 19.05 -2.32 0.16
C THR A 122 18.65 -3.43 -0.81
N GLY A 123 19.62 -4.28 -1.17
CA GLY A 123 19.49 -5.31 -2.21
C GLY A 123 19.79 -4.76 -3.61
N PRO A 124 19.77 -5.60 -4.67
CA PRO A 124 19.33 -6.99 -4.65
C PRO A 124 20.34 -7.99 -4.08
N GLU A 125 21.63 -7.67 -4.11
CA GLU A 125 22.69 -8.55 -3.61
C GLU A 125 23.05 -8.18 -2.15
N PRO A 126 23.54 -9.15 -1.35
CA PRO A 126 24.04 -8.86 -0.01
C PRO A 126 25.13 -7.78 -0.01
N GLY A 127 24.94 -6.75 0.82
CA GLY A 127 25.84 -5.60 0.91
C GLY A 127 25.48 -4.43 0.00
N ASP A 128 24.45 -4.57 -0.85
CA ASP A 128 23.93 -3.46 -1.64
C ASP A 128 23.20 -2.41 -0.79
N SER A 129 23.50 -1.13 -1.03
CA SER A 129 22.80 0.00 -0.41
C SER A 129 22.83 1.28 -1.25
N GLY A 130 21.81 2.12 -1.06
CA GLY A 130 21.76 3.49 -1.57
C GLY A 130 20.48 4.22 -1.14
N ASP A 131 19.93 5.05 -2.01
CA ASP A 131 18.73 5.85 -1.73
C ASP A 131 17.68 5.79 -2.85
N TRP A 132 16.48 6.27 -2.50
CA TRP A 132 15.36 6.42 -3.40
C TRP A 132 14.59 7.72 -3.12
N GLY A 133 13.90 8.20 -4.15
CA GLY A 133 12.99 9.35 -4.14
C GLY A 133 11.75 9.08 -4.97
N TYR A 134 10.61 9.67 -4.57
CA TYR A 134 9.34 9.57 -5.27
C TYR A 134 8.55 10.87 -5.14
N GLY A 135 8.34 11.55 -6.27
CA GLY A 135 7.56 12.79 -6.37
C GLY A 135 6.12 12.52 -6.75
N ILE A 136 5.21 12.55 -5.77
CA ILE A 136 3.81 12.15 -5.93
C ILE A 136 2.97 13.31 -6.49
N GLY A 137 2.11 13.04 -7.46
CA GLY A 137 1.09 13.96 -7.97
C GLY A 137 1.52 14.85 -9.16
N GLY A 138 2.81 14.89 -9.50
CA GLY A 138 3.38 15.64 -10.62
C GLY A 138 3.28 17.16 -10.49
N ARG A 139 4.25 17.98 -10.91
CA ARG A 139 5.43 17.76 -11.75
C ARG A 139 6.68 18.25 -10.99
N SER A 140 7.83 17.69 -11.34
CA SER A 140 9.12 18.36 -11.17
C SER A 140 9.12 19.79 -11.72
#